data_AF-A0A7J4MLR2-F1
#
_entry.id   AF-A0A7J4MLR2-F1
#
_cell.length_a   1.000
_cell.length_b   1.000
_cell.length_c   1.000
_cell.angle_alpha   90.00
_cell.angle_beta   90.00
_cell.angle_gamma   90.00
#
_symmetry.space_group_name_H-M   'P 1'
#
loop_
_entity.id
_entity.type
_entity.pdbx_description
1 polymer ?
#
loop_
_entity_poly.entity_id
_entity_poly.type
_entity_poly.pdbx_seq_one_letter_code
_entity_poly.pdbx_strand_id
1 'polypeptide(L)'
;MSDTGTITPETQIKELTEKLEEETDRLLKLYAAYEQQEAELRDTKAEVEVLEKEIVEREIEKESLEALLTEKDARIRDLEMKAGKSSKQVEHLEPELQKMEEKFSREKDRLGKVFSIAEELDNDLRLAVVELQTRDDWYMDHMSLFEDLNKAIKRRYEMIEAAAEAERQSQHMGRAISERMEEMVEARAAEMTLEEASEIEAVESENTPEASDEATSEDSEEDEWNWSESVLVGVMQKNGITDRDAFIEFAKSYDMDGNKYLKGSELGAAAVDFVAKDAPAEEAPAEEESADDSSEDGEKEPEVVWRNSGDSQDAQ
;
A
#
# COMPACT_ATOMS: atom_id res chain seq x y z
N MET A 1 -76.62 -28.89 -135.10
CA MET A 1 -75.47 -28.20 -134.47
C MET A 1 -75.04 -29.04 -133.27
N SER A 2 -74.30 -30.08 -133.55
CA SER A 2 -73.80 -31.05 -132.57
C SER A 2 -72.41 -31.43 -133.06
N ASP A 3 -71.43 -30.64 -132.65
CA ASP A 3 -70.04 -30.87 -132.99
C ASP A 3 -69.57 -32.15 -132.30
N THR A 4 -69.62 -33.23 -133.05
CA THR A 4 -68.82 -34.43 -132.84
C THR A 4 -67.36 -34.08 -133.17
N GLY A 5 -66.60 -33.67 -132.16
CA GLY A 5 -65.15 -33.69 -132.21
C GLY A 5 -64.65 -35.05 -131.70
N THR A 6 -64.08 -35.85 -132.59
CA THR A 6 -63.41 -37.12 -132.28
C THR A 6 -62.30 -36.88 -131.24
N ILE A 7 -62.53 -37.28 -129.99
CA ILE A 7 -61.47 -37.35 -128.99
C ILE A 7 -60.68 -38.63 -129.28
N THR A 8 -59.50 -38.51 -129.89
CA THR A 8 -58.62 -39.66 -130.10
C THR A 8 -58.06 -40.14 -128.75
N PRO A 9 -57.74 -41.43 -128.57
CA PRO A 9 -57.14 -41.91 -127.32
C PRO A 9 -55.86 -41.12 -126.97
N GLU A 10 -55.14 -40.62 -127.98
CA GLU A 10 -53.96 -39.77 -127.80
C GLU A 10 -54.28 -38.40 -127.18
N THR A 11 -55.43 -37.77 -127.46
CA THR A 11 -55.80 -36.51 -126.80
C THR A 11 -56.27 -36.73 -125.37
N GLN A 12 -56.95 -37.85 -125.09
CA GLN A 12 -57.30 -38.23 -123.71
C GLN A 12 -56.05 -38.55 -122.88
N ILE A 13 -55.08 -39.26 -123.45
CA ILE A 13 -53.81 -39.54 -122.80
C ILE A 13 -53.08 -38.22 -122.50
N LYS A 14 -53.07 -37.25 -123.41
CA LYS A 14 -52.47 -35.93 -123.18
C LYS A 14 -53.16 -35.14 -122.06
N GLU A 15 -54.49 -35.10 -122.05
CA GLU A 15 -55.26 -34.45 -120.98
C GLU A 15 -55.05 -35.13 -119.62
N LEU A 16 -54.91 -36.46 -119.59
CA LEU A 16 -54.60 -37.21 -118.37
C LEU A 16 -53.17 -36.97 -117.91
N THR A 17 -52.20 -36.85 -118.82
CA THR A 17 -50.81 -36.51 -118.46
C THR A 17 -50.70 -35.09 -117.93
N GLU A 18 -51.42 -34.12 -118.51
CA GLU A 18 -51.44 -32.73 -118.03
C GLU A 18 -52.07 -32.62 -116.64
N LYS A 19 -53.19 -33.32 -116.40
CA LYS A 19 -53.78 -33.42 -115.05
C LYS A 19 -52.85 -34.11 -114.06
N LEU A 20 -52.13 -35.14 -114.49
CA LEU A 20 -51.16 -35.82 -113.64
C LEU A 20 -50.00 -34.89 -113.27
N GLU A 21 -49.51 -34.09 -114.21
CA GLU A 21 -48.50 -33.04 -113.96
C GLU A 21 -49.04 -31.97 -112.98
N GLU A 22 -50.24 -31.44 -113.20
CA GLU A 22 -50.86 -30.47 -112.29
C GLU A 22 -51.05 -31.01 -110.87
N GLU A 23 -51.49 -32.26 -110.72
CA GLU A 23 -51.61 -32.91 -109.42
C GLU A 23 -50.24 -33.18 -108.79
N THR A 24 -49.22 -33.52 -109.57
CA THR A 24 -47.85 -33.65 -109.04
C THR A 24 -47.28 -32.32 -108.56
N ASP A 25 -47.56 -31.22 -109.26
CA ASP A 25 -47.14 -29.86 -108.87
C ASP A 25 -47.87 -29.37 -107.60
N ARG A 26 -49.17 -29.67 -107.48
CA ARG A 26 -49.94 -29.38 -106.26
C ARG A 26 -49.38 -30.15 -105.07
N LEU A 27 -49.11 -31.44 -105.28
CA LEU A 27 -48.57 -32.32 -104.26
C LEU A 27 -47.17 -31.87 -103.83
N LEU A 28 -46.28 -31.49 -104.75
CA LEU A 28 -44.97 -30.90 -104.43
C LEU A 28 -45.08 -29.62 -103.59
N LYS A 29 -46.00 -28.71 -103.93
CA LYS A 29 -46.25 -27.50 -103.14
C LYS A 29 -46.77 -27.82 -101.73
N LEU A 30 -47.64 -28.82 -101.63
CA LEU A 30 -48.16 -29.29 -100.35
C LEU A 30 -47.03 -29.89 -99.49
N TYR A 31 -46.15 -30.70 -100.08
CA TYR A 31 -44.98 -31.26 -99.40
C TYR A 31 -44.03 -30.16 -98.92
N ALA A 32 -43.73 -29.16 -99.74
CA ALA A 32 -42.90 -28.03 -99.33
C ALA A 32 -43.52 -27.25 -98.16
N ALA A 33 -44.85 -27.06 -98.16
CA ALA A 33 -45.56 -26.42 -97.06
C ALA A 33 -45.52 -27.28 -95.77
N TYR A 34 -45.67 -28.61 -95.89
CA TYR A 34 -45.54 -29.51 -94.74
C TYR A 34 -44.11 -29.54 -94.18
N GLU A 35 -43.09 -29.55 -95.04
CA GLU A 35 -41.70 -29.51 -94.61
C GLU A 35 -41.39 -28.22 -93.84
N GLN A 36 -41.89 -27.07 -94.35
CA GLN A 36 -41.80 -25.80 -93.64
C GLN A 36 -42.55 -25.84 -92.29
N GLN A 37 -43.77 -26.36 -92.27
CA GLN A 37 -44.55 -26.49 -91.04
C GLN A 37 -43.86 -27.41 -90.02
N GLU A 38 -43.23 -28.50 -90.46
CA GLU A 38 -42.47 -29.35 -89.57
C GLU A 38 -41.23 -28.66 -89.00
N ALA A 39 -40.56 -27.79 -89.77
CA ALA A 39 -39.44 -26.99 -89.27
C ALA A 39 -39.91 -26.00 -88.20
N GLU A 40 -40.99 -25.24 -88.46
CA GLU A 40 -41.59 -24.33 -87.48
C GLU A 40 -42.08 -25.06 -86.22
N LEU A 41 -42.63 -26.27 -86.36
CA LEU A 41 -42.99 -27.12 -85.22
C LEU A 41 -41.78 -27.61 -84.42
N ARG A 42 -40.61 -27.79 -85.04
CA ARG A 42 -39.38 -28.14 -84.33
C ARG A 42 -38.83 -26.94 -83.56
N ASP A 43 -38.83 -25.76 -84.18
CA ASP A 43 -38.34 -24.53 -83.55
C ASP A 43 -39.20 -24.14 -82.35
N THR A 44 -40.53 -24.16 -82.50
CA THR A 44 -41.45 -23.89 -81.38
C THR A 44 -41.34 -24.91 -80.26
N LYS A 45 -41.09 -26.19 -80.56
CA LYS A 45 -40.81 -27.20 -79.52
C LYS A 45 -39.53 -26.90 -78.77
N ALA A 46 -38.46 -26.51 -79.48
CA ALA A 46 -37.21 -26.12 -78.83
C ALA A 46 -37.40 -24.88 -77.95
N GLU A 47 -38.17 -23.89 -78.39
CA GLU A 47 -38.52 -22.71 -77.60
C GLU A 47 -39.32 -23.10 -76.33
N VAL A 48 -40.32 -23.99 -76.47
CA VAL A 48 -41.08 -24.52 -75.33
C VAL A 48 -40.17 -25.22 -74.32
N GLU A 49 -39.24 -26.07 -74.79
CA GLU A 49 -38.29 -26.76 -73.89
C GLU A 49 -37.37 -25.78 -73.13
N VAL A 50 -36.97 -24.67 -73.75
CA VAL A 50 -36.18 -23.62 -73.09
C VAL A 50 -37.04 -22.90 -72.06
N LEU A 51 -38.26 -22.50 -72.41
CA LEU A 51 -39.18 -21.82 -71.49
C LEU A 51 -39.56 -22.70 -70.29
N GLU A 52 -39.75 -24.01 -70.50
CA GLU A 52 -40.02 -24.95 -69.41
C GLU A 52 -38.85 -25.02 -68.43
N LYS A 53 -37.60 -25.04 -68.90
CA LYS A 53 -36.41 -25.00 -68.04
C LYS A 53 -36.33 -23.69 -67.27
N GLU A 54 -36.55 -22.55 -67.93
CA GLU A 54 -36.56 -21.26 -67.25
C GLU A 54 -37.68 -21.14 -66.21
N ILE A 55 -38.84 -21.74 -66.44
CA ILE A 55 -39.94 -21.76 -65.46
C ILE A 55 -39.51 -22.55 -64.22
N VAL A 56 -38.89 -23.71 -64.39
CA VAL A 56 -38.38 -24.52 -63.28
C VAL A 56 -37.31 -23.77 -62.49
N GLU A 57 -36.36 -23.11 -63.17
CA GLU A 57 -35.32 -22.30 -62.52
C GLU A 57 -35.95 -21.17 -61.69
N ARG A 58 -36.90 -20.42 -62.27
CA ARG A 58 -37.62 -19.35 -61.55
C ARG A 58 -38.45 -19.88 -60.39
N GLU A 59 -39.00 -21.08 -60.49
CA GLU A 59 -39.75 -21.72 -59.42
C GLU A 59 -38.83 -22.10 -58.24
N ILE A 60 -37.65 -22.66 -58.53
CA ILE A 60 -36.62 -22.94 -57.51
C ILE A 60 -36.15 -21.64 -56.83
N GLU A 61 -35.88 -20.59 -57.61
CA GLU A 61 -35.49 -19.29 -57.07
C GLU A 61 -36.58 -18.73 -56.15
N LYS A 62 -37.85 -18.81 -56.59
CA LYS A 62 -38.99 -18.36 -55.80
C LYS A 62 -39.11 -19.14 -54.49
N GLU A 63 -39.03 -20.47 -54.52
CA GLU A 63 -39.04 -21.30 -53.32
C GLU A 63 -37.88 -20.97 -52.38
N SER A 64 -36.68 -20.72 -52.91
CA SER A 64 -35.51 -20.33 -52.11
C SER A 64 -35.72 -18.99 -51.41
N LEU A 65 -36.33 -18.01 -52.09
CA LEU A 65 -36.64 -16.70 -51.53
C LEU A 65 -37.77 -16.79 -50.49
N GLU A 66 -38.78 -17.61 -50.73
CA GLU A 66 -39.84 -17.89 -49.75
C GLU A 66 -39.27 -18.53 -48.48
N ALA A 67 -38.36 -19.49 -48.60
CA ALA A 67 -37.67 -20.09 -47.46
C ALA A 67 -36.91 -19.03 -46.64
N LEU A 68 -36.12 -18.18 -47.29
CA LEU A 68 -35.40 -17.07 -46.63
C LEU A 68 -36.35 -16.07 -45.96
N LEU A 69 -37.50 -15.80 -46.57
CA LEU A 69 -38.50 -14.90 -45.99
C LEU A 69 -39.09 -15.51 -44.71
N THR A 70 -39.43 -16.81 -44.73
CA THR A 70 -39.94 -17.49 -43.53
C THR A 70 -38.92 -17.54 -42.38
N GLU A 71 -37.63 -17.72 -42.70
CA GLU A 71 -36.55 -17.68 -41.71
C GLU A 71 -36.40 -16.27 -41.11
N LYS A 72 -36.43 -15.24 -41.95
CA LYS A 72 -36.40 -13.84 -41.50
C LYS A 72 -37.58 -13.51 -40.60
N ASP A 73 -38.78 -13.96 -40.96
CA ASP A 73 -39.97 -13.77 -40.13
C ASP A 73 -39.85 -14.48 -38.77
N ALA A 74 -39.31 -15.71 -38.75
CA ALA A 74 -39.03 -16.41 -37.50
C ALA A 74 -38.04 -15.64 -36.63
N ARG A 75 -36.95 -15.16 -37.23
CA ARG A 75 -35.93 -14.37 -36.55
C ARG A 75 -36.47 -13.04 -36.02
N ILE A 76 -37.34 -12.36 -36.78
CA ILE A 76 -38.00 -11.13 -36.35
C ILE A 76 -38.87 -11.40 -35.11
N ARG A 77 -39.71 -12.45 -35.14
CA ARG A 77 -40.54 -12.82 -33.98
C ARG A 77 -39.70 -13.14 -32.74
N ASP A 78 -38.58 -13.84 -32.91
CA ASP A 78 -37.68 -14.14 -31.79
C ASP A 78 -37.05 -12.87 -31.20
N LEU A 79 -36.68 -11.91 -32.03
CA LEU A 79 -36.16 -10.62 -31.59
C LEU A 79 -37.24 -9.78 -30.90
N GLU A 80 -38.46 -9.76 -31.42
CA GLU A 80 -39.60 -9.09 -30.77
C GLU A 80 -39.90 -9.70 -29.40
N MET A 81 -39.86 -11.02 -29.28
CA MET A 81 -40.03 -11.72 -28.01
C MET A 81 -38.91 -11.42 -27.02
N LYS A 82 -37.65 -11.35 -27.49
CA LYS A 82 -36.51 -10.96 -26.65
C LYS A 82 -36.62 -9.50 -26.20
N ALA A 83 -36.96 -8.59 -27.11
CA ALA A 83 -37.17 -7.17 -26.82
C ALA A 83 -38.32 -6.95 -25.83
N GLY A 84 -39.43 -7.68 -25.98
CA GLY A 84 -40.55 -7.64 -25.03
C GLY A 84 -40.17 -8.18 -23.64
N LYS A 85 -39.34 -9.22 -23.56
CA LYS A 85 -38.80 -9.74 -22.29
C LYS A 85 -37.87 -8.73 -21.62
N SER A 86 -36.92 -8.16 -22.36
CA SER A 86 -36.01 -7.15 -21.83
C SER A 86 -36.76 -5.88 -21.42
N SER A 87 -37.74 -5.43 -22.19
CA SER A 87 -38.59 -4.28 -21.82
C SER A 87 -39.28 -4.49 -20.47
N LYS A 88 -39.88 -5.67 -20.25
CA LYS A 88 -40.50 -6.00 -18.96
C LYS A 88 -39.50 -6.12 -17.82
N GLN A 89 -38.28 -6.61 -18.11
CA GLN A 89 -37.20 -6.63 -17.11
C GLN A 89 -36.80 -5.20 -16.73
N VAL A 90 -36.66 -4.30 -17.71
CA VAL A 90 -36.37 -2.89 -17.46
C VAL A 90 -37.48 -2.25 -16.62
N GLU A 91 -38.76 -2.45 -16.99
CA GLU A 91 -39.92 -1.95 -16.22
C GLU A 91 -39.93 -2.43 -14.76
N HIS A 92 -39.44 -3.64 -14.49
CA HIS A 92 -39.37 -4.17 -13.12
C HIS A 92 -38.15 -3.65 -12.34
N LEU A 93 -37.00 -3.52 -13.01
CA LEU A 93 -35.75 -3.08 -12.38
C LEU A 93 -35.70 -1.56 -12.16
N GLU A 94 -36.35 -0.76 -13.01
CA GLU A 94 -36.42 0.69 -12.90
C GLU A 94 -36.92 1.20 -11.53
N PRO A 95 -38.04 0.71 -10.96
CA PRO A 95 -38.47 1.13 -9.63
C PRO A 95 -37.56 0.60 -8.50
N GLU A 96 -36.88 -0.54 -8.69
CA GLU A 96 -35.91 -1.04 -7.71
C GLU A 96 -34.66 -0.17 -7.68
N LEU A 97 -34.17 0.23 -8.86
CA LEU A 97 -33.07 1.17 -9.02
C LEU A 97 -33.42 2.51 -8.37
N GLN A 98 -34.62 3.06 -8.65
CA GLN A 98 -35.08 4.30 -8.03
C GLN A 98 -35.11 4.21 -6.50
N LYS A 99 -35.62 3.10 -5.95
CA LYS A 99 -35.60 2.87 -4.49
C LYS A 99 -34.18 2.76 -3.93
N MET A 100 -33.26 2.16 -4.67
CA MET A 100 -31.85 2.09 -4.29
C MET A 100 -31.20 3.48 -4.31
N GLU A 101 -31.43 4.27 -5.36
CA GLU A 101 -30.96 5.67 -5.44
C GLU A 101 -31.52 6.54 -4.30
N GLU A 102 -32.78 6.35 -3.91
CA GLU A 102 -33.35 7.00 -2.73
C GLU A 102 -32.65 6.56 -1.43
N LYS A 103 -32.29 5.29 -1.27
CA LYS A 103 -31.53 4.82 -0.11
C LYS A 103 -30.13 5.41 -0.10
N PHE A 104 -29.45 5.41 -1.25
CA PHE A 104 -28.12 5.99 -1.40
C PHE A 104 -28.13 7.49 -1.11
N SER A 105 -29.12 8.25 -1.56
CA SER A 105 -29.22 9.68 -1.23
C SER A 105 -29.48 9.90 0.26
N ARG A 106 -30.37 9.11 0.89
CA ARG A 106 -30.58 9.16 2.35
C ARG A 106 -29.33 8.80 3.15
N GLU A 107 -28.58 7.80 2.71
CA GLU A 107 -27.32 7.40 3.35
C GLU A 107 -26.24 8.46 3.16
N LYS A 108 -26.14 9.07 1.98
CA LYS A 108 -25.28 10.21 1.71
C LYS A 108 -25.58 11.38 2.64
N ASP A 109 -26.86 11.72 2.82
CA ASP A 109 -27.29 12.79 3.73
C ASP A 109 -26.99 12.45 5.20
N ARG A 110 -27.21 11.19 5.61
CA ARG A 110 -26.87 10.71 6.97
C ARG A 110 -25.37 10.78 7.21
N LEU A 111 -24.57 10.34 6.25
CA LEU A 111 -23.12 10.38 6.32
C LEU A 111 -22.62 11.83 6.39
N GLY A 112 -23.19 12.73 5.58
CA GLY A 112 -22.91 14.17 5.67
C GLY A 112 -23.17 14.73 7.07
N LYS A 113 -24.29 14.37 7.71
CA LYS A 113 -24.58 14.78 9.10
C LYS A 113 -23.59 14.21 10.11
N VAL A 114 -23.18 12.94 9.96
CA VAL A 114 -22.18 12.33 10.85
C VAL A 114 -20.83 13.04 10.69
N PHE A 115 -20.44 13.39 9.46
CA PHE A 115 -19.23 14.18 9.22
C PHE A 115 -19.32 15.58 9.85
N SER A 116 -20.44 16.28 9.70
CA SER A 116 -20.61 17.58 10.37
C SER A 116 -20.52 17.47 11.89
N ILE A 117 -21.13 16.45 12.50
CA ILE A 117 -21.01 16.20 13.95
C ILE A 117 -19.56 15.86 14.33
N ALA A 118 -18.86 15.06 13.52
CA ALA A 118 -17.47 14.73 13.77
C ALA A 118 -16.55 15.96 13.67
N GLU A 119 -16.80 16.85 12.72
CA GLU A 119 -16.09 18.14 12.60
C GLU A 119 -16.38 19.05 13.80
N GLU A 120 -17.64 19.13 14.27
CA GLU A 120 -18.00 19.85 15.49
C GLU A 120 -17.26 19.28 16.72
N LEU A 121 -17.25 17.95 16.88
CA LEU A 121 -16.55 17.28 17.98
C LEU A 121 -15.02 17.46 17.90
N ASP A 122 -14.42 17.48 16.70
CA ASP A 122 -12.99 17.74 16.55
C ASP A 122 -12.64 19.18 16.93
N ASN A 123 -13.48 20.14 16.53
CA ASN A 123 -13.33 21.53 16.94
C ASN A 123 -13.44 21.69 18.47
N ASP A 124 -14.43 21.06 19.10
CA ASP A 124 -14.60 21.07 20.56
C ASP A 124 -13.42 20.41 21.28
N LEU A 125 -12.91 19.28 20.78
CA LEU A 125 -11.73 18.63 21.31
C LEU A 125 -10.51 19.56 21.22
N ARG A 126 -10.33 20.24 20.08
CA ARG A 126 -9.21 21.16 19.87
C ARG A 126 -9.28 22.34 20.83
N LEU A 127 -10.47 22.89 21.07
CA LEU A 127 -10.69 23.93 22.06
C LEU A 127 -10.38 23.43 23.47
N ALA A 128 -10.89 22.26 23.86
CA ALA A 128 -10.62 21.67 25.16
C ALA A 128 -9.12 21.41 25.40
N VAL A 129 -8.38 20.97 24.39
CA VAL A 129 -6.92 20.79 24.48
C VAL A 129 -6.21 22.12 24.72
N VAL A 130 -6.60 23.19 24.00
CA VAL A 130 -6.02 24.52 24.21
C VAL A 130 -6.36 25.05 25.61
N GLU A 131 -7.59 24.87 26.09
CA GLU A 131 -7.98 25.24 27.45
C GLU A 131 -7.19 24.49 28.52
N LEU A 132 -6.95 23.19 28.32
CA LEU A 132 -6.10 22.40 29.23
C LEU A 132 -4.66 22.88 29.22
N GLN A 133 -4.08 23.14 28.04
CA GLN A 133 -2.72 23.68 27.92
C GLN A 133 -2.59 25.03 28.63
N THR A 134 -3.51 25.95 28.40
CA THR A 134 -3.47 27.27 29.06
C THR A 134 -3.62 27.18 30.58
N ARG A 135 -4.41 26.22 31.08
CA ARG A 135 -4.51 25.93 32.52
C ARG A 135 -3.21 25.32 33.07
N ASP A 136 -2.61 24.39 32.33
CA ASP A 136 -1.38 23.72 32.75
C ASP A 136 -0.19 24.70 32.73
N ASP A 137 -0.11 25.58 31.73
CA ASP A 137 0.85 26.69 31.66
C ASP A 137 0.68 27.63 32.88
N TRP A 138 -0.57 28.02 33.17
CA TRP A 138 -0.86 28.82 34.36
C TRP A 138 -0.41 28.11 35.65
N TYR A 139 -0.68 26.81 35.78
CA TYR A 139 -0.25 26.05 36.95
C TYR A 139 1.28 25.98 37.07
N MET A 140 1.99 25.74 35.97
CA MET A 140 3.47 25.73 35.95
C MET A 140 4.05 27.08 36.37
N ASP A 141 3.52 28.18 35.82
CA ASP A 141 3.93 29.53 36.18
C ASP A 141 3.69 29.79 37.67
N HIS A 142 2.55 29.37 38.22
CA HIS A 142 2.24 29.56 39.64
C HIS A 142 3.07 28.66 40.56
N MET A 143 3.35 27.42 40.15
CA MET A 143 4.21 26.52 40.91
C MET A 143 5.67 26.98 40.94
N SER A 144 6.15 27.61 39.87
CA SER A 144 7.50 28.21 39.85
C SER A 144 7.67 29.29 40.93
N LEU A 145 6.63 30.09 41.22
CA LEU A 145 6.66 31.09 42.30
C LEU A 145 6.83 30.46 43.68
N PHE A 146 6.18 29.31 43.94
CA PHE A 146 6.32 28.60 45.20
C PHE A 146 7.70 27.96 45.34
N GLU A 147 8.24 27.40 44.26
CA GLU A 147 9.62 26.90 44.24
C GLU A 147 10.62 28.02 44.52
N ASP A 148 10.45 29.17 43.90
CA ASP A 148 11.31 30.33 44.09
C ASP A 148 11.18 30.92 45.49
N LEU A 149 9.97 30.96 46.06
CA LEU A 149 9.76 31.30 47.47
C LEU A 149 10.48 30.31 48.39
N ASN A 150 10.38 29.01 48.12
CA ASN A 150 11.08 27.99 48.91
C ASN A 150 12.61 28.16 48.81
N LYS A 151 13.15 28.43 47.62
CA LYS A 151 14.58 28.78 47.45
C LYS A 151 14.95 30.03 48.23
N ALA A 152 14.13 31.08 48.21
CA ALA A 152 14.38 32.31 48.96
C ALA A 152 14.34 32.08 50.49
N ILE A 153 13.41 31.25 50.98
CA ILE A 153 13.32 30.85 52.38
C ILE A 153 14.58 30.07 52.79
N LYS A 154 15.03 29.10 51.99
CA LYS A 154 16.27 28.34 52.24
C LYS A 154 17.49 29.26 52.31
N ARG A 155 17.66 30.15 51.32
CA ARG A 155 18.73 31.16 51.33
C ARG A 155 18.68 32.04 52.57
N ARG A 156 17.48 32.40 53.05
CA ARG A 156 17.34 33.14 54.31
C ARG A 156 17.80 32.34 55.51
N TYR A 157 17.46 31.05 55.60
CA TYR A 157 17.95 30.18 56.69
C TYR A 157 19.46 30.04 56.65
N GLU A 158 20.05 29.79 55.47
CA GLU A 158 21.50 29.71 55.28
C GLU A 158 22.20 31.00 55.73
N MET A 159 21.67 32.18 55.37
CA MET A 159 22.21 33.45 55.84
C MET A 159 22.10 33.63 57.37
N ILE A 160 21.00 33.17 57.98
CA ILE A 160 20.81 33.23 59.44
C ILE A 160 21.79 32.27 60.14
N GLU A 161 21.96 31.06 59.61
CA GLU A 161 22.92 30.08 60.13
C GLU A 161 24.34 30.62 60.01
N ALA A 162 24.73 31.14 58.85
CA ALA A 162 26.03 31.78 58.66
C ALA A 162 26.24 32.98 59.60
N ALA A 163 25.22 33.82 59.81
CA ALA A 163 25.30 34.93 60.75
C ALA A 163 25.38 34.45 62.21
N ALA A 164 24.65 33.40 62.59
CA ALA A 164 24.69 32.81 63.92
C ALA A 164 26.01 32.10 64.19
N GLU A 165 26.59 31.43 63.20
CA GLU A 165 27.92 30.84 63.26
C GLU A 165 29.00 31.92 63.34
N ALA A 166 28.89 32.99 62.54
CA ALA A 166 29.78 34.13 62.64
C ALA A 166 29.68 34.83 64.00
N GLU A 167 28.47 34.96 64.58
CA GLU A 167 28.29 35.46 65.94
C GLU A 167 28.89 34.50 66.96
N ARG A 168 28.68 33.19 66.82
CA ARG A 168 29.27 32.18 67.71
C ARG A 168 30.80 32.22 67.65
N GLN A 169 31.37 32.30 66.45
CA GLN A 169 32.80 32.46 66.21
C GLN A 169 33.30 33.79 66.79
N SER A 170 32.56 34.89 66.62
CA SER A 170 32.87 36.18 67.21
C SER A 170 32.80 36.15 68.75
N GLN A 171 31.84 35.45 69.34
CA GLN A 171 31.74 35.26 70.79
C GLN A 171 32.86 34.34 71.31
N HIS A 172 33.20 33.27 70.60
CA HIS A 172 34.34 32.41 70.96
C HIS A 172 35.65 33.17 70.83
N MET A 173 35.85 33.95 69.78
CA MET A 173 37.00 34.84 69.63
C MET A 173 37.00 35.92 70.72
N GLY A 174 35.84 36.49 71.06
CA GLY A 174 35.69 37.44 72.16
C GLY A 174 36.03 36.85 73.53
N ARG A 175 35.59 35.62 73.80
CA ARG A 175 35.98 34.87 75.02
C ARG A 175 37.48 34.60 75.05
N ALA A 176 38.06 34.16 73.94
CA ALA A 176 39.51 33.96 73.84
C ALA A 176 40.30 35.26 74.06
N ILE A 177 39.81 36.40 73.55
CA ILE A 177 40.40 37.72 73.80
C ILE A 177 40.25 38.11 75.27
N SER A 178 39.09 37.90 75.88
CA SER A 178 38.85 38.18 77.30
C SER A 178 39.72 37.30 78.20
N GLU A 179 39.84 36.00 77.93
CA GLU A 179 40.71 35.06 78.65
C GLU A 179 42.17 35.49 78.52
N ARG A 180 42.63 35.88 77.32
CA ARG A 180 43.99 36.40 77.13
C ARG A 180 44.22 37.75 77.84
N MET A 181 43.19 38.58 77.94
CA MET A 181 43.27 39.84 78.67
C MET A 181 43.25 39.62 80.19
N GLU A 182 42.44 38.70 80.69
CA GLU A 182 42.49 38.24 82.08
C GLU A 182 43.84 37.60 82.38
N GLU A 183 44.38 36.76 81.50
CA GLU A 183 45.72 36.18 81.62
C GLU A 183 46.80 37.28 81.61
N MET A 184 46.71 38.31 80.77
CA MET A 184 47.63 39.45 80.83
C MET A 184 47.44 40.30 82.10
N VAL A 185 46.23 40.47 82.60
CA VAL A 185 45.95 41.20 83.85
C VAL A 185 46.43 40.39 85.05
N GLU A 186 46.29 39.07 85.02
CA GLU A 186 46.79 38.14 86.02
C GLU A 186 48.31 38.03 85.94
N ALA A 187 48.91 38.02 84.76
CA ALA A 187 50.35 38.12 84.57
C ALA A 187 50.88 39.48 85.07
N ARG A 188 50.17 40.58 84.83
CA ARG A 188 50.53 41.91 85.35
C ARG A 188 50.31 42.03 86.85
N ALA A 189 49.28 41.38 87.41
CA ALA A 189 49.06 41.29 88.85
C ALA A 189 50.12 40.40 89.49
N ALA A 190 50.50 39.31 88.82
CA ALA A 190 51.62 38.45 89.18
C ALA A 190 52.92 39.26 89.14
N GLU A 191 53.18 40.06 88.11
CA GLU A 191 54.29 41.01 88.04
C GLU A 191 54.23 42.07 89.15
N MET A 192 53.05 42.57 89.53
CA MET A 192 52.91 43.52 90.64
C MET A 192 53.13 42.85 92.01
N THR A 193 52.81 41.55 92.16
CA THR A 193 53.20 40.74 93.31
C THR A 193 54.65 40.25 93.25
N LEU A 194 55.23 40.19 92.05
CA LEU A 194 56.64 39.91 91.81
C LEU A 194 57.48 41.18 92.07
N GLU A 195 56.97 42.38 91.82
CA GLU A 195 57.62 43.65 92.19
C GLU A 195 57.75 43.79 93.73
N GLU A 196 56.85 43.18 94.51
CA GLU A 196 57.00 43.06 95.97
C GLU A 196 57.86 41.85 96.41
N ALA A 197 58.32 41.00 95.47
CA ALA A 197 59.07 39.76 95.74
C ALA A 197 60.32 39.53 94.86
N SER A 198 60.77 40.50 94.06
CA SER A 198 61.97 40.38 93.22
C SER A 198 62.77 41.69 93.17
N GLU A 199 63.37 42.05 94.30
CA GLU A 199 64.78 42.43 94.28
C GLU A 199 65.53 41.17 93.81
N ILE A 200 66.22 41.29 92.66
CA ILE A 200 67.07 40.29 91.95
C ILE A 200 66.46 39.69 90.67
N GLU A 201 66.71 40.43 89.58
CA GLU A 201 67.43 39.99 88.35
C GLU A 201 66.72 38.97 87.43
N ALA A 202 66.04 39.39 86.34
CA ALA A 202 66.58 39.70 84.98
C ALA A 202 67.30 38.49 84.33
N VAL A 203 66.96 37.94 83.14
CA VAL A 203 66.79 38.55 81.81
C VAL A 203 66.12 37.55 80.81
N GLU A 204 65.20 38.09 79.98
CA GLU A 204 64.73 37.80 78.58
C GLU A 204 64.89 36.40 77.92
N SER A 205 63.82 35.81 77.35
CA SER A 205 63.12 36.08 76.05
C SER A 205 63.84 35.41 74.85
N GLU A 206 63.25 34.80 73.81
CA GLU A 206 61.90 34.73 73.23
C GLU A 206 61.94 33.62 72.14
N ASN A 207 60.82 32.98 71.76
CA ASN A 207 60.20 33.16 70.43
C ASN A 207 59.05 32.16 70.17
N THR A 208 58.06 32.71 69.47
CA THR A 208 56.68 32.33 69.16
C THR A 208 56.49 31.34 67.96
N PRO A 209 55.24 30.88 67.68
CA PRO A 209 54.86 29.74 66.82
C PRO A 209 54.38 30.11 65.41
N GLU A 210 54.05 29.10 64.59
CA GLU A 210 53.10 28.99 63.43
C GLU A 210 53.60 27.85 62.50
N ALA A 211 52.85 27.10 61.68
CA ALA A 211 51.45 26.95 61.29
C ALA A 211 51.35 25.70 60.36
N SER A 212 50.12 25.36 59.95
CA SER A 212 49.74 24.84 58.61
C SER A 212 49.60 23.31 58.40
N ASP A 213 48.33 22.89 58.40
CA ASP A 213 47.55 22.29 57.32
C ASP A 213 47.97 21.05 56.51
N GLU A 214 46.96 20.15 56.49
CA GLU A 214 46.35 19.40 55.38
C GLU A 214 47.10 18.37 54.51
N ALA A 215 46.33 17.30 54.28
CA ALA A 215 46.31 16.38 53.14
C ALA A 215 47.58 15.51 52.95
N THR A 216 47.50 14.19 52.74
CA THR A 216 46.72 13.50 51.72
C THR A 216 46.98 11.99 51.95
N SER A 217 45.96 11.14 51.82
CA SER A 217 46.20 9.72 51.54
C SER A 217 45.05 9.16 50.71
N GLU A 218 44.99 9.64 49.48
CA GLU A 218 44.56 8.83 48.33
C GLU A 218 45.82 8.61 47.50
N ASP A 219 46.07 7.36 47.13
CA ASP A 219 46.22 6.95 45.73
C ASP A 219 47.22 5.79 45.60
N SER A 220 46.70 4.65 45.15
CA SER A 220 47.42 3.54 44.52
C SER A 220 46.35 2.56 44.03
N GLU A 221 45.85 2.76 42.81
CA GLU A 221 45.44 1.70 41.87
C GLU A 221 44.91 2.31 40.55
N GLU A 222 45.76 3.07 39.87
CA GLU A 222 45.56 3.38 38.45
C GLU A 222 45.93 2.14 37.61
N ASP A 223 44.96 1.25 37.34
CA ASP A 223 44.85 0.43 36.11
C ASP A 223 43.79 -0.71 36.21
N GLU A 224 42.82 -0.61 37.12
CA GLU A 224 41.78 -1.63 37.22
C GLU A 224 40.56 -1.30 36.32
N TRP A 225 40.26 -2.22 35.39
CA TRP A 225 39.09 -2.12 34.51
C TRP A 225 37.81 -2.23 35.34
N ASN A 226 36.88 -1.29 35.16
CA ASN A 226 35.66 -1.26 35.95
C ASN A 226 34.44 -1.68 35.11
N TRP A 227 33.48 -2.38 35.71
CA TRP A 227 32.19 -2.68 35.08
C TRP A 227 31.11 -2.87 36.15
N SER A 228 29.85 -2.79 35.74
CA SER A 228 28.73 -3.11 36.64
C SER A 228 28.52 -4.62 36.67
N GLU A 229 28.83 -5.22 37.82
CA GLU A 229 28.74 -6.67 38.03
C GLU A 229 27.35 -7.24 37.73
N SER A 230 26.29 -6.52 38.10
CA SER A 230 24.91 -6.93 37.83
C SER A 230 24.59 -6.99 36.33
N VAL A 231 25.17 -6.09 35.54
CA VAL A 231 24.97 -6.02 34.10
C VAL A 231 25.81 -7.08 33.39
N LEU A 232 27.05 -7.31 33.84
CA LEU A 232 27.90 -8.38 33.34
C LEU A 232 27.23 -9.75 33.53
N VAL A 233 26.78 -10.05 34.76
CA VAL A 233 26.08 -11.31 35.08
C VAL A 233 24.77 -11.42 34.27
N GLY A 234 24.01 -10.33 34.16
CA GLY A 234 22.77 -10.32 33.38
C GLY A 234 22.98 -10.61 31.90
N VAL A 235 24.03 -10.04 31.29
CA VAL A 235 24.39 -10.27 29.88
C VAL A 235 24.91 -11.69 29.67
N MET A 236 25.75 -12.20 30.57
CA MET A 236 26.26 -13.57 30.50
C MET A 236 25.13 -14.60 30.61
N GLN A 237 24.20 -14.42 31.56
CA GLN A 237 23.04 -15.31 31.72
C GLN A 237 22.10 -15.27 30.51
N LYS A 238 21.86 -14.08 29.94
CA LYS A 238 21.00 -13.92 28.76
C LYS A 238 21.57 -14.61 27.53
N ASN A 239 22.89 -14.60 27.37
CA ASN A 239 23.58 -15.16 26.21
C ASN A 239 24.21 -16.54 26.45
N GLY A 240 24.02 -17.14 27.63
CA GLY A 240 24.51 -18.49 27.96
C GLY A 240 26.03 -18.62 28.06
N ILE A 241 26.74 -17.53 28.34
CA ILE A 241 28.21 -17.52 28.42
C ILE A 241 28.63 -18.10 29.78
N THR A 242 29.48 -19.13 29.74
CA THR A 242 29.97 -19.82 30.95
C THR A 242 31.36 -19.35 31.37
N ASP A 243 32.21 -18.97 30.41
CA ASP A 243 33.57 -18.51 30.66
C ASP A 243 33.63 -16.99 30.87
N ARG A 244 33.51 -16.59 32.14
CA ARG A 244 33.50 -15.19 32.58
C ARG A 244 34.77 -14.43 32.18
N ASP A 245 35.93 -14.98 32.48
CA ASP A 245 37.19 -14.25 32.34
C ASP A 245 37.57 -14.08 30.86
N ALA A 246 37.33 -15.11 30.04
CA ALA A 246 37.50 -15.04 28.59
C ALA A 246 36.56 -14.00 27.96
N PHE A 247 35.33 -13.91 28.46
CA PHE A 247 34.37 -12.91 28.02
C PHE A 247 34.77 -11.48 28.41
N ILE A 248 35.28 -11.26 29.62
CA ILE A 248 35.77 -9.94 30.07
C ILE A 248 36.96 -9.49 29.22
N GLU A 249 37.92 -10.37 28.92
CA GLU A 249 39.04 -10.04 28.04
C GLU A 249 38.57 -9.68 26.62
N PHE A 250 37.59 -10.40 26.09
CA PHE A 250 36.99 -10.07 24.79
C PHE A 250 36.25 -8.73 24.83
N ALA A 251 35.53 -8.45 25.92
CA ALA A 251 34.78 -7.21 26.07
C ALA A 251 35.68 -5.96 26.20
N LYS A 252 36.92 -6.09 26.68
CA LYS A 252 37.88 -4.97 26.74
C LYS A 252 38.14 -4.30 25.38
N SER A 253 38.00 -5.02 24.26
CA SER A 253 38.14 -4.43 22.92
C SER A 253 36.90 -3.67 22.43
N TYR A 254 35.79 -3.74 23.17
CA TYR A 254 34.53 -3.08 22.84
C TYR A 254 34.31 -1.79 23.64
N ASP A 255 35.32 -1.35 24.41
CA ASP A 255 35.36 -0.01 25.01
C ASP A 255 35.58 1.05 23.90
N MET A 256 34.48 1.58 23.39
CA MET A 256 34.49 2.52 22.27
C MET A 256 34.77 3.95 22.73
N ASP A 257 34.53 4.27 24.00
CA ASP A 257 34.74 5.61 24.57
C ASP A 257 36.08 5.74 25.32
N GLY A 258 36.81 4.64 25.50
CA GLY A 258 38.19 4.60 25.99
C GLY A 258 38.33 4.94 27.47
N ASN A 259 37.23 4.85 28.23
CA ASN A 259 37.19 5.23 29.64
C ASN A 259 37.52 4.07 30.59
N LYS A 260 37.90 2.89 30.06
CA LYS A 260 38.19 1.66 30.82
C LYS A 260 37.00 1.18 31.65
N TYR A 261 35.77 1.59 31.30
CA TYR A 261 34.53 1.17 31.93
C TYR A 261 33.57 0.54 30.92
N LEU A 262 33.28 -0.75 31.08
CA LEU A 262 32.41 -1.48 30.15
C LEU A 262 30.94 -1.24 30.46
N LYS A 263 30.22 -0.55 29.56
CA LYS A 263 28.78 -0.31 29.68
C LYS A 263 27.96 -1.53 29.24
N GLY A 264 26.71 -1.61 29.70
CA GLY A 264 25.82 -2.71 29.35
C GLY A 264 25.54 -2.87 27.86
N SER A 265 25.56 -1.78 27.10
CA SER A 265 25.45 -1.82 25.63
C SER A 265 26.67 -2.45 24.98
N GLU A 266 27.87 -2.18 25.50
CA GLU A 266 29.14 -2.70 24.98
C GLU A 266 29.32 -4.17 25.37
N LEU A 267 29.02 -4.52 26.63
CA LEU A 267 28.94 -5.91 27.07
C LEU A 267 27.90 -6.70 26.27
N GLY A 268 26.75 -6.11 25.97
CA GLY A 268 25.72 -6.74 25.14
C GLY A 268 26.18 -7.02 23.71
N ALA A 269 26.85 -6.06 23.07
CA ALA A 269 27.41 -6.25 21.74
C ALA A 269 28.54 -7.29 21.74
N ALA A 270 29.46 -7.19 22.70
CA ALA A 270 30.55 -8.14 22.87
C ALA A 270 30.01 -9.57 23.11
N ALA A 271 28.91 -9.75 23.84
CA ALA A 271 28.33 -11.06 24.11
C ALA A 271 27.78 -11.75 22.86
N VAL A 272 27.15 -10.99 21.96
CA VAL A 272 26.65 -11.52 20.68
C VAL A 272 27.80 -12.00 19.82
N ASP A 273 28.86 -11.19 19.72
CA ASP A 273 30.03 -11.53 18.92
C ASP A 273 30.87 -12.66 19.53
N PHE A 274 30.92 -12.72 20.87
CA PHE A 274 31.60 -13.81 21.60
C PHE A 274 30.90 -15.15 21.35
N VAL A 275 29.57 -15.20 21.46
CA VAL A 275 28.78 -16.41 21.16
C VAL A 275 28.88 -16.79 19.69
N ALA A 276 28.90 -15.82 18.77
CA ALA A 276 29.09 -16.08 17.34
C ALA A 276 30.49 -16.65 17.03
N LYS A 277 31.51 -16.28 17.82
CA LYS A 277 32.88 -16.77 17.68
C LYS A 277 33.11 -18.13 18.35
N ASP A 278 32.38 -18.44 19.41
CA ASP A 278 32.39 -19.75 20.10
C ASP A 278 31.48 -20.79 19.44
N ALA A 279 30.72 -20.40 18.39
CA ALA A 279 30.04 -21.35 17.53
C ALA A 279 31.08 -22.16 16.72
N PRO A 280 31.08 -23.50 16.79
CA PRO A 280 32.09 -24.32 16.11
C PRO A 280 32.01 -24.11 14.59
N ALA A 281 33.16 -23.87 13.97
CA ALA A 281 33.31 -23.74 12.53
C ALA A 281 32.88 -25.03 11.80
N GLU A 282 31.75 -24.97 11.10
CA GLU A 282 31.41 -25.87 10.00
C GLU A 282 31.05 -25.03 8.76
N GLU A 283 31.97 -25.11 7.78
CA GLU A 283 31.80 -24.98 6.33
C GLU A 283 31.15 -23.72 5.70
N ALA A 284 32.00 -22.89 5.10
CA ALA A 284 31.70 -22.27 3.80
C ALA A 284 31.91 -23.34 2.69
N PRO A 285 31.28 -23.29 1.49
CA PRO A 285 31.10 -22.06 0.71
C PRO A 285 29.85 -21.99 -0.21
N ALA A 286 29.83 -20.93 -1.02
CA ALA A 286 29.20 -20.78 -2.35
C ALA A 286 27.90 -19.95 -2.43
N GLU A 287 28.10 -18.71 -2.87
CA GLU A 287 27.55 -18.12 -4.11
C GLU A 287 26.07 -18.30 -4.47
N GLU A 288 25.44 -17.12 -4.61
CA GLU A 288 24.42 -16.73 -5.59
C GLU A 288 23.00 -17.30 -5.49
N GLU A 289 22.07 -16.46 -5.03
CA GLU A 289 20.73 -16.33 -5.63
C GLU A 289 20.60 -14.87 -6.07
N SER A 290 20.52 -14.53 -7.36
CA SER A 290 19.55 -14.90 -8.41
C SER A 290 18.14 -14.38 -8.15
N ALA A 291 17.75 -13.53 -9.09
CA ALA A 291 16.42 -13.08 -9.48
C ALA A 291 15.22 -13.96 -9.06
N ASP A 292 14.18 -13.27 -8.60
CA ASP A 292 12.85 -13.23 -9.23
C ASP A 292 12.31 -14.57 -9.74
N ASP A 293 11.41 -15.20 -8.98
CA ASP A 293 10.10 -15.61 -9.50
C ASP A 293 9.11 -15.97 -8.37
N SER A 294 7.91 -15.42 -8.52
CA SER A 294 6.57 -15.95 -8.20
C SER A 294 6.38 -17.09 -7.17
N SER A 295 5.41 -16.87 -6.29
CA SER A 295 4.43 -17.91 -5.99
C SER A 295 3.03 -17.32 -5.83
N GLU A 296 2.14 -17.85 -6.68
CA GLU A 296 0.69 -17.70 -6.70
C GLU A 296 0.02 -18.30 -5.46
N ASP A 297 -1.02 -17.62 -4.97
CA ASP A 297 -2.26 -18.22 -4.49
C ASP A 297 -3.26 -17.04 -4.34
N GLY A 298 -4.44 -16.97 -4.93
CA GLY A 298 -5.23 -17.92 -5.69
C GLY A 298 -6.67 -17.43 -5.54
N GLU A 299 -7.27 -16.84 -6.58
CA GLU A 299 -8.72 -16.62 -6.66
C GLU A 299 -9.13 -16.48 -8.14
N LYS A 300 -9.62 -17.59 -8.70
CA LYS A 300 -10.17 -17.66 -10.06
C LYS A 300 -11.54 -17.00 -10.10
N GLU A 301 -11.62 -15.84 -10.74
CA GLU A 301 -12.89 -15.29 -11.25
C GLU A 301 -13.36 -16.07 -12.49
N PRO A 302 -14.68 -16.23 -12.72
CA PRO A 302 -15.18 -16.92 -13.90
C PRO A 302 -15.01 -16.04 -15.15
N GLU A 303 -14.20 -16.54 -16.09
CA GLU A 303 -13.95 -15.92 -17.38
C GLU A 303 -15.23 -15.84 -18.23
N VAL A 304 -15.69 -14.63 -18.53
CA VAL A 304 -16.84 -14.36 -19.39
C VAL A 304 -16.41 -14.55 -20.85
N VAL A 305 -16.64 -15.74 -21.40
CA VAL A 305 -16.42 -16.02 -22.82
C VAL A 305 -17.49 -15.33 -23.67
N TRP A 306 -17.14 -14.19 -24.27
CA TRP A 306 -17.91 -13.59 -25.34
C TRP A 306 -17.81 -14.49 -26.59
N ARG A 307 -18.88 -15.25 -26.87
CA ARG A 307 -19.05 -15.88 -28.19
C ARG A 307 -19.22 -14.79 -29.25
N ASN A 308 -18.12 -14.40 -29.89
CA ASN A 308 -18.19 -13.74 -31.19
C ASN A 308 -18.75 -14.75 -32.20
N SER A 309 -20.04 -14.64 -32.47
CA SER A 309 -20.67 -15.28 -33.61
C SER A 309 -20.33 -14.46 -34.85
N GLY A 310 -19.33 -14.90 -35.62
CA GLY A 310 -19.00 -14.27 -36.89
C GLY A 310 -17.60 -14.60 -37.36
N ASP A 311 -17.39 -15.84 -37.84
CA ASP A 311 -16.68 -16.07 -39.11
C ASP A 311 -16.85 -17.56 -39.49
N SER A 312 -17.91 -17.85 -40.26
CA SER A 312 -17.92 -19.04 -41.11
C SER A 312 -17.45 -18.57 -42.47
N GLN A 313 -16.13 -18.58 -42.68
CA GLN A 313 -15.55 -18.52 -44.02
C GLN A 313 -15.41 -19.95 -44.54
N ASP A 314 -16.27 -20.20 -45.51
CA ASP A 314 -16.25 -21.17 -46.59
C ASP A 314 -15.05 -22.13 -46.69
N ALA A 315 -15.39 -23.41 -46.69
CA ALA A 315 -14.67 -24.44 -47.43
C ALA A 315 -15.59 -24.93 -48.56
N GLN A 316 -15.41 -24.38 -49.77
CA GLN A 316 -15.44 -25.09 -51.06
C GLN A 316 -15.13 -24.17 -52.23
#